data_AF-A0A7K2X1G4-F1
#
_entry.id   AF-A0A7K2X1G4-F1
#
_cell.length_a   1.000
_cell.length_b   1.000
_cell.length_c   1.000
_cell.angle_alpha   90.00
_cell.angle_beta   90.00
_cell.angle_gamma   90.00
#
_symmetry.space_group_name_H-M   'P 1'
#
loop_
_entity.id
_entity.type
_entity.pdbx_description
1 polymer ?
#
loop_
_entity_poly.entity_id
_entity_poly.type
_entity_poly.pdbx_seq_one_letter_code
_entity_poly.pdbx_strand_id
1 'polypeptide(L)'
;RDLLAAARGTDPGAPLRRLHCQQALSLVGAEAEPAVREVLDSPELGGLARVWLAELGAGEVPAPPESMIFWLAIDTIAAQLSADGEPEELQELVEGLVGQHSGFFEAAWRVDHPATADVLEAMGRLHRDRGVSKEARKAAFRARSRV
;
A
#
# COMPACT_ATOMS: atom_id res chain seq x y z
N ARG A 1 -15.37 11.42 -8.63
CA ARG A 1 -16.12 10.57 -7.67
C ARG A 1 -16.20 9.13 -8.17
N ASP A 2 -16.61 8.89 -9.42
CA ASP A 2 -16.74 7.54 -9.97
C ASP A 2 -15.42 6.74 -9.98
N LEU A 3 -14.29 7.37 -10.30
CA LEU A 3 -12.96 6.75 -10.17
C LEU A 3 -12.68 6.23 -8.75
N LEU A 4 -12.93 7.06 -7.74
CA LEU A 4 -12.76 6.70 -6.33
C LEU A 4 -13.73 5.60 -5.89
N ALA A 5 -14.97 5.63 -6.39
CA ALA A 5 -15.95 4.59 -6.11
C ALA A 5 -15.51 3.23 -6.68
N ALA A 6 -14.99 3.21 -7.91
CA ALA A 6 -14.50 2.00 -8.58
C ALA A 6 -13.23 1.42 -7.92
N ALA A 7 -12.45 2.26 -7.23
CA ALA A 7 -11.23 1.87 -6.51
C ALA A 7 -11.49 1.15 -5.18
N ARG A 8 -12.74 1.14 -4.69
CA ARG A 8 -13.08 0.46 -3.43
C ARG A 8 -13.07 -1.06 -3.56
N GLY A 9 -13.05 -1.73 -2.42
CA GLY A 9 -13.21 -3.16 -2.28
C GLY A 9 -12.00 -3.86 -1.66
N THR A 10 -12.23 -5.12 -1.29
CA THR A 10 -11.27 -5.99 -0.62
C THR A 10 -11.03 -7.29 -1.38
N ASP A 11 -11.54 -7.40 -2.61
CA ASP A 11 -11.24 -8.53 -3.50
C ASP A 11 -9.78 -8.49 -3.98
N PRO A 12 -9.22 -9.61 -4.48
CA PRO A 12 -7.82 -9.68 -4.90
C PRO A 12 -7.40 -8.63 -5.94
N GLY A 13 -8.33 -8.12 -6.76
CA GLY A 13 -8.04 -7.09 -7.77
C GLY A 13 -8.12 -5.66 -7.24
N ALA A 14 -8.57 -5.45 -6.00
CA ALA A 14 -8.77 -4.12 -5.45
C ALA A 14 -7.48 -3.28 -5.31
N PRO A 15 -6.32 -3.83 -4.91
CA PRO A 15 -5.06 -3.08 -4.88
C PRO A 15 -4.69 -2.50 -6.24
N LEU A 16 -4.79 -3.30 -7.32
CA LEU A 16 -4.49 -2.83 -8.67
C LEU A 16 -5.49 -1.76 -9.14
N ARG A 17 -6.79 -1.88 -8.78
CA ARG A 17 -7.77 -0.82 -9.06
C ARG A 17 -7.44 0.48 -8.34
N ARG A 18 -6.96 0.43 -7.10
CA ARG A 18 -6.50 1.62 -6.36
C ARG A 18 -5.28 2.26 -7.00
N LEU A 19 -4.29 1.47 -7.42
CA LEU A 19 -3.12 1.97 -8.14
C LEU A 19 -3.52 2.68 -9.44
N HIS A 20 -4.37 2.05 -10.27
CA HIS A 20 -4.88 2.68 -11.49
C HIS A 20 -5.70 3.94 -11.20
N CYS A 21 -6.46 3.96 -10.11
CA CYS A 21 -7.19 5.15 -9.68
C CYS A 21 -6.23 6.30 -9.36
N GLN A 22 -5.12 6.04 -8.64
CA GLN A 22 -4.10 7.06 -8.38
C GLN A 22 -3.52 7.63 -9.67
N GLN A 23 -3.10 6.76 -10.60
CA GLN A 23 -2.57 7.17 -11.89
C GLN A 23 -3.57 8.01 -12.69
N ALA A 24 -4.84 7.62 -12.69
CA ALA A 24 -5.91 8.38 -13.33
C ALA A 24 -6.17 9.73 -12.65
N LEU A 25 -6.14 9.80 -11.31
CA LEU A 25 -6.27 11.06 -10.58
C LEU A 25 -5.14 12.04 -10.91
N SER A 26 -3.90 11.55 -11.10
CA SER A 26 -2.78 12.38 -11.53
C SER A 26 -2.98 12.98 -12.94
N LEU A 27 -3.74 12.30 -13.82
CA LEU A 27 -4.12 12.85 -15.13
C LEU A 27 -5.25 13.89 -15.03
N VAL A 28 -6.17 13.73 -14.07
CA VAL A 28 -7.24 14.72 -13.80
C VAL A 28 -6.68 15.98 -13.13
N GLY A 29 -5.71 15.82 -12.24
CA GLY A 29 -5.07 16.94 -11.53
C GLY A 29 -5.99 17.60 -10.51
N ALA A 30 -5.77 18.90 -10.27
CA ALA A 30 -6.36 19.65 -9.16
C ALA A 30 -7.90 19.63 -9.10
N GLU A 31 -8.58 19.45 -10.23
CA GLU A 31 -10.05 19.34 -10.27
C GLU A 31 -10.59 18.17 -9.44
N ALA A 32 -9.78 17.14 -9.20
CA ALA A 32 -10.16 15.99 -8.38
C ALA A 32 -10.08 16.27 -6.88
N GLU A 33 -9.40 17.33 -6.43
CA GLU A 33 -9.12 17.58 -5.01
C GLU A 33 -10.35 17.50 -4.10
N PRO A 34 -11.49 18.17 -4.42
CA PRO A 34 -12.67 18.11 -3.56
C PRO A 34 -13.18 16.67 -3.37
N ALA A 35 -13.17 15.87 -4.45
CA ALA A 35 -13.61 14.47 -4.38
C ALA A 35 -12.61 13.57 -3.66
N VAL A 36 -11.31 13.84 -3.76
CA VAL A 36 -10.27 13.09 -3.02
C VAL A 36 -10.36 13.39 -1.52
N ARG A 37 -10.64 14.63 -1.13
CA ARG A 37 -10.84 15.00 0.28
C ARG A 37 -12.02 14.27 0.92
N GLU A 38 -13.08 13.98 0.18
CA GLU A 38 -14.26 13.24 0.66
C GLU A 38 -13.93 11.81 1.15
N VAL A 39 -12.79 11.24 0.73
CA VAL A 39 -12.41 9.86 1.09
C VAL A 39 -11.28 9.77 2.11
N LEU A 40 -10.89 10.88 2.74
CA LEU A 40 -9.80 10.90 3.74
C LEU A 40 -10.06 9.98 4.93
N ASP A 41 -11.31 9.78 5.33
CA ASP A 41 -11.68 8.90 6.43
C ASP A 41 -11.92 7.45 5.98
N SER A 42 -11.80 7.17 4.69
CA SER A 42 -11.94 5.82 4.15
C SER A 42 -10.76 4.96 4.59
N PRO A 43 -10.98 3.77 5.20
CA PRO A 43 -9.88 2.85 5.51
C PRO A 43 -9.08 2.44 4.27
N GLU A 44 -9.78 2.20 3.16
CA GLU A 44 -9.18 1.70 1.91
C GLU A 44 -8.53 2.79 1.05
N LEU A 45 -9.05 4.02 1.08
CA LEU A 45 -8.65 5.10 0.16
C LEU A 45 -7.94 6.25 0.87
N GLY A 46 -8.09 6.38 2.18
CA GLY A 46 -7.59 7.52 2.93
C GLY A 46 -6.07 7.65 2.90
N GLY A 47 -5.34 6.54 2.89
CA GLY A 47 -3.88 6.54 2.75
C GLY A 47 -3.47 7.09 1.38
N LEU A 48 -4.03 6.50 0.32
CA LEU A 48 -3.78 6.89 -1.07
C LEU A 48 -4.17 8.35 -1.36
N ALA A 49 -5.31 8.78 -0.83
CA ALA A 49 -5.80 10.15 -0.95
C ALA A 49 -4.81 11.15 -0.33
N ARG A 50 -4.21 10.83 0.81
CA ARG A 50 -3.19 11.69 1.44
C ARG A 50 -1.91 11.76 0.62
N VAL A 51 -1.45 10.65 0.05
CA VAL A 51 -0.29 10.64 -0.86
C VAL A 51 -0.57 11.54 -2.05
N TRP A 52 -1.70 11.36 -2.73
CA TRP A 52 -2.06 12.18 -3.88
C TRP A 52 -2.19 13.68 -3.55
N LEU A 53 -2.82 14.03 -2.42
CA LEU A 53 -2.93 15.42 -1.99
C LEU A 53 -1.57 16.03 -1.65
N ALA A 54 -0.66 15.26 -1.05
CA ALA A 54 0.70 15.71 -0.78
C ALA A 54 1.49 15.95 -2.08
N GLU A 55 1.35 15.05 -3.07
CA GLU A 55 1.95 15.18 -4.41
C GLU A 55 1.41 16.40 -5.18
N LEU A 56 0.12 16.70 -5.01
CA LEU A 56 -0.50 17.92 -5.56
C LEU A 56 0.02 19.20 -4.87
N GLY A 57 0.64 19.09 -3.70
CA GLY A 57 1.02 20.23 -2.87
C GLY A 57 -0.16 20.87 -2.13
N ALA A 58 -1.23 20.12 -1.91
CA ALA A 58 -2.41 20.61 -1.20
C ALA A 58 -2.09 20.85 0.29
N GLY A 59 -2.56 21.97 0.82
CA GLY A 59 -2.46 22.29 2.24
C GLY A 59 -3.46 21.50 3.10
N GLU A 60 -3.26 21.53 4.41
CA GLU A 60 -4.23 21.03 5.40
C GLU A 60 -4.59 19.54 5.23
N VAL A 61 -3.60 18.71 4.89
CA VAL A 61 -3.76 17.26 4.83
C VAL A 61 -3.41 16.67 6.20
N PRO A 62 -4.36 16.02 6.90
CA PRO A 62 -4.09 15.45 8.21
C PRO A 62 -3.11 14.28 8.11
N ALA A 63 -2.16 14.18 9.04
CA ALA A 63 -1.23 13.07 9.11
C ALA A 63 -1.99 11.73 9.25
N PRO A 64 -1.60 10.68 8.52
CA PRO A 64 -2.24 9.37 8.64
C PRO A 64 -1.85 8.71 9.98
N PRO A 65 -2.74 7.92 10.59
CA PRO A 65 -2.34 7.03 11.68
C PRO A 65 -1.40 5.94 11.15
N GLU A 66 -0.53 5.41 12.02
CA GLU A 66 0.47 4.40 11.66
C GLU A 66 -0.16 3.16 10.99
N SER A 67 -1.31 2.69 11.47
CA SER A 67 -2.02 1.55 10.88
C SER A 67 -2.38 1.76 9.41
N MET A 68 -2.73 2.99 9.02
CA MET A 68 -3.03 3.35 7.63
C MET A 68 -1.78 3.37 6.76
N ILE A 69 -0.62 3.77 7.31
CA ILE A 69 0.66 3.73 6.60
C ILE A 69 1.01 2.30 6.23
N PHE A 70 0.97 1.37 7.18
CA PHE A 70 1.27 -0.03 6.90
C PHE A 70 0.22 -0.72 6.02
N TRP A 71 -1.06 -0.35 6.17
CA TRP A 71 -2.12 -0.83 5.28
C TRP A 71 -1.86 -0.41 3.84
N LEU A 72 -1.53 0.88 3.62
CA LEU A 72 -1.19 1.38 2.29
C LEU A 72 0.07 0.74 1.73
N ALA A 73 1.12 0.55 2.54
CA ALA A 73 2.35 -0.11 2.09
C ALA A 73 2.08 -1.54 1.59
N ILE A 74 1.26 -2.31 2.31
CA ILE A 74 0.84 -3.65 1.89
C ILE A 74 0.03 -3.56 0.58
N ASP A 75 -0.92 -2.65 0.51
CA ASP A 75 -1.77 -2.47 -0.66
C ASP A 75 -0.96 -2.08 -1.92
N THR A 76 -0.02 -1.17 -1.79
CA THR A 76 0.88 -0.76 -2.88
C THR A 76 1.72 -1.93 -3.36
N ILE A 77 2.34 -2.71 -2.46
CA ILE A 77 3.11 -3.89 -2.88
C ILE A 77 2.21 -4.94 -3.55
N ALA A 78 1.00 -5.16 -3.03
CA ALA A 78 0.04 -6.09 -3.63
C ALA A 78 -0.37 -5.65 -5.05
N ALA A 79 -0.57 -4.35 -5.27
CA ALA A 79 -0.83 -3.78 -6.58
C ALA A 79 0.34 -3.98 -7.53
N GLN A 80 1.57 -3.71 -7.07
CA GLN A 80 2.78 -3.86 -7.89
C GLN A 80 3.12 -5.32 -8.22
N LEU A 81 2.79 -6.27 -7.32
CA LEU A 81 2.89 -7.71 -7.61
C LEU A 81 1.88 -8.17 -8.67
N SER A 82 0.74 -7.47 -8.78
CA SER A 82 -0.33 -7.78 -9.73
C SER A 82 -0.19 -7.04 -11.06
N ALA A 83 0.49 -5.89 -11.04
CA ALA A 83 0.98 -5.26 -12.24
C ALA A 83 2.12 -6.13 -12.78
N ASP A 84 2.13 -6.43 -14.08
CA ASP A 84 3.26 -7.10 -14.75
C ASP A 84 4.46 -6.12 -14.86
N GLY A 85 4.88 -5.55 -13.72
CA GLY A 85 5.91 -4.53 -13.59
C GLY A 85 7.33 -5.11 -13.53
N GLU A 86 8.31 -4.23 -13.59
CA GLU A 86 9.72 -4.60 -13.60
C GLU A 86 10.15 -5.15 -12.22
N PRO A 87 10.69 -6.38 -12.14
CA PRO A 87 11.05 -7.00 -10.86
C PRO A 87 12.07 -6.21 -10.02
N GLU A 88 12.94 -5.44 -10.69
CA GLU A 88 13.96 -4.59 -10.04
C GLU A 88 13.30 -3.42 -9.29
N GLU A 89 12.33 -2.74 -9.89
CA GLU A 89 11.62 -1.61 -9.27
C GLU A 89 10.84 -2.07 -8.03
N LEU A 90 10.21 -3.24 -8.11
CA LEU A 90 9.52 -3.84 -6.99
C LEU A 90 10.49 -4.21 -5.86
N GLN A 91 11.69 -4.71 -6.20
CA GLN A 91 12.73 -5.01 -5.21
C GLN A 91 13.20 -3.72 -4.50
N GLU A 92 13.45 -2.64 -5.24
CA GLU A 92 13.84 -1.34 -4.67
C GLU A 92 12.75 -0.76 -3.75
N LEU A 93 11.48 -0.84 -4.15
CA LEU A 93 10.35 -0.42 -3.33
C LEU A 93 10.31 -1.18 -1.99
N VAL A 94 10.48 -2.51 -2.05
CA VAL A 94 10.51 -3.37 -0.87
C VAL A 94 11.68 -3.02 0.06
N GLU A 95 12.87 -2.80 -0.48
CA GLU A 95 14.05 -2.42 0.30
C GLU A 95 13.89 -1.04 0.95
N GLY A 96 13.34 -0.07 0.22
CA GLY A 96 13.05 1.27 0.73
C GLY A 96 12.07 1.26 1.91
N LEU A 97 10.97 0.52 1.79
CA LEU A 97 9.96 0.42 2.85
C LEU A 97 10.51 -0.22 4.13
N VAL A 98 11.28 -1.30 3.99
CA VAL A 98 11.89 -1.98 5.14
C VAL A 98 12.97 -1.11 5.79
N GLY A 99 13.76 -0.38 4.99
CA GLY A 99 14.83 0.50 5.49
C GLY A 99 14.32 1.72 6.27
N GLN A 100 13.14 2.23 5.93
CA GLN A 100 12.54 3.40 6.60
C GLN A 100 11.93 3.08 7.97
N HIS A 101 11.51 1.83 8.21
CA HIS A 101 10.76 1.46 9.40
C HIS A 101 11.42 0.30 10.16
N SER A 102 12.18 0.62 11.21
CA SER A 102 12.66 -0.40 12.14
C SER A 102 11.46 -1.16 12.74
N GLY A 103 11.41 -2.48 12.54
CA GLY A 103 10.27 -3.28 12.98
C GLY A 103 9.10 -3.35 11.99
N PHE A 104 9.30 -2.94 10.73
CA PHE A 104 8.28 -3.03 9.67
C PHE A 104 7.52 -4.36 9.71
N PHE A 105 8.23 -5.50 9.71
CA PHE A 105 7.59 -6.81 9.69
C PHE A 105 6.77 -7.12 10.93
N GLU A 106 7.16 -6.60 12.10
CA GLU A 106 6.38 -6.72 13.33
C GLU A 106 5.07 -5.94 13.22
N ALA A 107 5.09 -4.72 12.71
CA ALA A 107 3.86 -3.97 12.49
C ALA A 107 2.99 -4.61 11.39
N ALA A 108 3.60 -4.91 10.23
CA ALA A 108 2.91 -5.36 9.02
C ALA A 108 2.11 -6.66 9.21
N TRP A 109 2.63 -7.66 9.92
CA TRP A 109 1.89 -8.93 10.10
C TRP A 109 0.59 -8.77 10.92
N ARG A 110 0.44 -7.66 11.64
CA ARG A 110 -0.74 -7.37 12.45
C ARG A 110 -1.81 -6.59 11.69
N VAL A 111 -1.49 -6.07 10.50
CA VAL A 111 -2.40 -5.29 9.67
C VAL A 111 -3.54 -6.16 9.16
N ASP A 112 -4.75 -5.62 9.23
CA ASP A 112 -5.96 -6.24 8.68
C ASP A 112 -6.12 -5.85 7.20
N HIS A 113 -5.32 -6.49 6.35
CA HIS A 113 -5.41 -6.35 4.89
C HIS A 113 -5.43 -7.74 4.23
N PRO A 114 -6.33 -8.02 3.28
CA PRO A 114 -6.47 -9.35 2.65
C PRO A 114 -5.16 -9.91 2.07
N ALA A 115 -4.35 -9.06 1.45
CA ALA A 115 -3.06 -9.44 0.84
C ALA A 115 -1.87 -9.52 1.80
N THR A 116 -2.04 -9.30 3.11
CA THR A 116 -0.91 -9.17 4.07
C THR A 116 0.04 -10.37 4.01
N ALA A 117 -0.49 -11.58 4.09
CA ALA A 117 0.33 -12.79 4.09
C ALA A 117 1.12 -12.97 2.78
N ASP A 118 0.46 -12.74 1.65
CA ASP A 118 1.06 -12.94 0.33
C ASP A 118 2.12 -11.88 0.02
N VAL A 119 1.87 -10.62 0.41
CA VAL A 119 2.86 -9.53 0.31
C VAL A 119 4.10 -9.83 1.16
N LEU A 120 3.92 -10.22 2.42
CA LEU A 120 5.06 -10.56 3.30
C LEU A 120 5.86 -11.74 2.76
N GLU A 121 5.20 -12.73 2.16
CA GLU A 121 5.87 -13.84 1.52
C GLU A 121 6.68 -13.40 0.29
N ALA A 122 6.09 -12.55 -0.56
CA ALA A 122 6.75 -11.99 -1.73
C ALA A 122 7.97 -11.13 -1.34
N MET A 123 7.85 -10.26 -0.35
CA MET A 123 8.98 -9.49 0.20
C MET A 123 10.12 -10.42 0.65
N GLY A 124 9.77 -11.53 1.30
CA GLY A 124 10.75 -12.55 1.72
C GLY A 124 11.44 -13.27 0.56
N ARG A 125 10.83 -13.31 -0.63
CA ARG A 125 11.45 -13.88 -1.85
C ARG A 125 12.33 -12.85 -2.56
N LEU A 126 11.92 -11.57 -2.55
CA LEU A 126 12.56 -10.49 -3.30
C LEU A 126 13.76 -9.87 -2.58
N HIS A 127 13.75 -9.77 -1.25
CA HIS A 127 14.78 -9.02 -0.52
C HIS A 127 16.18 -9.67 -0.61
N ARG A 128 17.23 -8.87 -0.86
CA ARG A 128 18.63 -9.34 -1.01
C ARG A 128 19.27 -9.78 0.30
N ASP A 129 19.00 -9.05 1.39
CA ASP A 129 19.46 -9.41 2.73
C ASP A 129 18.71 -10.65 3.26
N ARG A 130 19.46 -11.71 3.54
CA ARG A 130 18.90 -13.00 4.00
C ARG A 130 18.25 -12.94 5.38
N GLY A 131 18.70 -12.04 6.26
CA GLY A 131 18.12 -11.82 7.57
C GLY A 131 16.73 -11.21 7.43
N VAL A 132 16.62 -10.16 6.63
CA VAL A 132 15.34 -9.52 6.27
C VAL A 132 14.41 -10.52 5.58
N SER A 133 14.89 -11.28 4.59
CA SER A 133 14.07 -12.32 3.93
C SER A 133 13.49 -13.32 4.94
N LYS A 134 14.27 -13.70 5.95
CA LYS A 134 13.82 -14.65 6.99
C LYS A 134 12.77 -14.03 7.90
N GLU A 135 12.93 -12.77 8.30
CA GLU A 135 11.94 -12.06 9.12
C GLU A 135 10.62 -11.87 8.38
N ALA A 136 10.68 -11.50 7.09
CA ALA A 136 9.49 -11.40 6.23
C ALA A 136 8.71 -12.73 6.15
N ARG A 137 9.41 -13.86 5.94
CA ARG A 137 8.78 -15.19 5.88
C ARG A 137 8.15 -15.60 7.22
N LYS A 138 8.78 -15.27 8.35
CA LYS A 138 8.18 -15.50 9.68
C LYS A 138 6.93 -14.65 9.87
N ALA A 139 6.97 -13.38 9.46
CA ALA A 139 5.84 -12.48 9.51
C ALA A 139 4.68 -12.99 8.64
N ALA A 140 4.96 -13.46 7.43
CA ALA A 140 3.98 -14.09 6.54
C ALA A 140 3.30 -15.29 7.21
N PHE A 141 4.10 -16.20 7.81
CA PHE A 141 3.58 -17.34 8.55
C PHE A 141 2.64 -16.92 9.69
N ARG A 142 3.06 -15.94 10.51
CA ARG A 142 2.22 -15.42 11.60
C ARG A 142 0.92 -14.80 11.08
N ALA A 143 0.97 -14.05 9.98
CA ALA A 143 -0.22 -13.46 9.37
C ALA A 143 -1.23 -14.53 8.94
N ARG A 144 -0.76 -15.61 8.29
CA ARG A 144 -1.63 -16.74 7.89
C ARG A 144 -2.26 -17.45 9.09
N SER A 145 -1.55 -17.54 10.22
CA SER A 145 -2.06 -18.21 11.43
C SER A 145 -3.08 -17.43 12.25
N ARG A 146 -3.40 -16.17 11.87
CA ARG A 146 -4.44 -15.38 12.54
C ARG A 146 -5.83 -15.55 11.94
N VAL A 147 -5.91 -16.06 10.71
CA VAL A 147 -7.15 -16.21 9.94
C VAL A 147 -7.88 -17.48 10.35
#